data_AF-A0A4Q2KLK8-F1
#
_entry.id   AF-A0A4Q2KLK8-F1
#
_cell.length_a   1.000
_cell.length_b   1.000
_cell.length_c   1.000
_cell.angle_alpha   90.00
_cell.angle_beta   90.00
_cell.angle_gamma   90.00
#
_symmetry.space_group_name_H-M   'P 1'
#
loop_
_entity.id
_entity.type
_entity.pdbx_description
1 polymer ?
#
loop_
_entity_poly.entity_id
_entity_poly.type
_entity_poly.pdbx_seq_one_letter_code
_entity_poly.pdbx_strand_id
1 'polypeptide(L)'
;MRTLLFGLLLSIIPSAGAASTLAEAQAAYGVYDVNKAETLYREVASDPAAPAKDRAAANRELARIAWLVDGQRDGALAILAASLREDPDPCPAAHLYARIRNAGPLPEPAPVLARLETQCLGTEPGVALEGIRSLQLAALELAGEGPQRSAAVAALRQLNALPEPVRFSAQGAKLRLALGILAADAHVALAGWRDYFWLDDRTHAPEAIAADVPRVFREGLAPQPATGAALRLAGLLMRSGFHEDLRAYAERRQLARVEGWEPIGVYLDLHDALTSEILAHDRRYARKGPADEDAYEKKLTAILASAAEQLAQGVGWQDALYREFGLWGTEPGKSNGVSGVHLGHVVVDERQKVTQDNRSGEIRFIVLDNMIHNSFSAWLMDGASAPGGWAVDGATIVQVRPRYLTLIDGFARIARPGAARENAYAEAEAERLSDRRIAASTPIAFLSGVRSRLRLAGIDALADEVRATLSSEDNFEMAFKKAYYDALVESAITAHEGRHVLDQATFAGPCELENAELEYRAKLSELRFARNARLALSSIYSPLFGGTSGHGVANERLMREIAEWIAARPEEIKNYDASLTPLEQLDKLTDEQIGDIASSLEEPAMRPC
;
A
#
# COMPACT_ATOMS: atom_id res chain seq x y z
N MET A 1 77.96 -22.44 27.11
CA MET A 1 76.80 -21.57 27.42
C MET A 1 75.60 -22.11 26.66
N ARG A 2 74.58 -22.58 27.39
CA ARG A 2 73.34 -23.16 26.87
C ARG A 2 72.35 -22.02 26.61
N THR A 3 71.83 -21.91 25.38
CA THR A 3 70.73 -20.99 25.06
C THR A 3 69.54 -21.83 24.61
N LEU A 4 68.48 -21.78 25.42
CA LEU A 4 67.23 -22.52 25.23
C LEU A 4 66.43 -21.95 24.03
N LEU A 5 65.96 -22.87 23.20
CA LEU A 5 64.83 -22.70 22.29
C LEU A 5 63.54 -22.56 23.12
N PHE A 6 62.80 -21.45 22.95
CA PHE A 6 61.40 -21.34 23.39
C PHE A 6 60.55 -21.06 22.15
N GLY A 7 59.88 -22.11 21.66
CA GLY A 7 58.85 -22.00 20.63
C GLY A 7 57.56 -21.51 21.27
N LEU A 8 57.16 -20.28 20.94
CA LEU A 8 55.87 -19.71 21.32
C LEU A 8 54.85 -20.06 20.21
N LEU A 9 54.07 -21.12 20.42
CA LEU A 9 52.87 -21.40 19.64
C LEU A 9 51.81 -20.35 20.02
N LEU A 10 51.65 -19.31 19.21
CA LEU A 10 50.46 -18.46 19.27
C LEU A 10 49.28 -19.25 18.70
N SER A 11 48.41 -19.72 19.59
CA SER A 11 47.07 -20.18 19.22
C SER A 11 46.27 -18.98 18.70
N ILE A 12 46.08 -18.91 17.38
CA ILE A 12 45.09 -18.04 16.76
C ILE A 12 43.73 -18.59 17.18
N ILE A 13 43.14 -18.02 18.23
CA ILE A 13 41.73 -18.26 18.55
C ILE A 13 40.96 -17.50 17.46
N PRO A 14 40.19 -18.18 16.59
CA PRO A 14 39.33 -17.47 15.65
C PRO A 14 38.37 -16.62 16.48
N SER A 15 38.40 -15.31 16.26
CA SER A 15 37.39 -14.39 16.79
C SER A 15 36.04 -14.98 16.40
N ALA A 16 35.24 -15.38 17.39
CA ALA A 16 33.87 -15.81 17.13
C ALA A 16 33.19 -14.65 16.40
N GLY A 17 32.87 -14.84 15.11
CA GLY A 17 32.14 -13.85 14.33
C GLY A 17 30.87 -13.49 15.09
N ALA A 18 30.53 -12.21 15.13
CA ALA A 18 29.26 -11.78 15.70
C ALA A 18 28.11 -12.56 15.02
N ALA A 19 27.19 -13.09 15.82
CA ALA A 19 26.04 -13.82 15.29
C ALA A 19 25.21 -12.88 14.40
N SER A 20 24.81 -13.39 13.23
CA SER A 20 23.97 -12.66 12.29
C SER A 20 22.63 -12.28 12.93
N THR A 21 22.13 -11.10 12.58
CA THR A 21 20.90 -10.54 13.14
C THR A 21 19.78 -10.47 12.10
N LEU A 22 18.53 -10.47 12.58
CA LEU A 22 17.36 -10.27 11.70
C LEU A 22 17.45 -8.94 10.94
N ALA A 23 17.95 -7.89 11.60
CA ALA A 23 18.08 -6.56 11.01
C ALA A 23 19.07 -6.53 9.83
N GLU A 24 20.19 -7.25 9.93
CA GLU A 24 21.15 -7.38 8.82
C GLU A 24 20.54 -8.12 7.63
N ALA A 25 19.76 -9.17 7.90
CA ALA A 25 19.06 -9.92 6.84
C ALA A 25 18.01 -9.04 6.14
N GLN A 26 17.22 -8.28 6.90
CA GLN A 26 16.24 -7.32 6.38
C GLN A 26 16.90 -6.19 5.58
N ALA A 27 18.05 -5.67 6.04
CA ALA A 27 18.81 -4.65 5.33
C ALA A 27 19.33 -5.17 3.99
N ALA A 28 19.85 -6.41 3.94
CA ALA A 28 20.26 -7.05 2.70
C ALA A 28 19.08 -7.23 1.73
N TYR A 29 17.92 -7.66 2.24
CA TYR A 29 16.71 -7.82 1.43
C TYR A 29 16.21 -6.48 0.88
N GLY A 30 16.25 -5.42 1.70
CA GLY A 30 15.83 -4.07 1.34
C GLY A 30 16.66 -3.41 0.23
N VAL A 31 17.88 -3.89 -0.02
CA VAL A 31 18.72 -3.48 -1.15
C VAL A 31 18.74 -4.51 -2.28
N TYR A 32 17.77 -5.42 -2.30
CA TYR A 32 17.55 -6.46 -3.31
C TYR A 32 18.63 -7.55 -3.37
N ASP A 33 19.47 -7.68 -2.34
CA ASP A 33 20.43 -8.80 -2.22
C ASP A 33 19.76 -10.02 -1.57
N VAL A 34 18.88 -10.66 -2.33
CA VAL A 34 18.07 -11.81 -1.87
C VAL A 34 18.96 -12.98 -1.43
N ASN A 35 20.07 -13.23 -2.13
CA ASN A 35 20.96 -14.36 -1.80
C ASN A 35 21.67 -14.17 -0.46
N LYS A 36 22.15 -12.95 -0.17
CA LYS A 36 22.72 -12.62 1.13
C LYS A 36 21.65 -12.64 2.22
N ALA A 37 20.50 -12.03 1.97
CA ALA A 37 19.38 -12.01 2.91
C ALA A 37 18.95 -13.42 3.30
N GLU A 38 18.77 -14.32 2.34
CA GLU A 38 18.41 -15.71 2.57
C GLU A 38 19.45 -16.44 3.42
N THR A 39 20.74 -16.20 3.17
CA THR A 39 21.83 -16.77 3.98
C THR A 39 21.73 -16.30 5.44
N LEU A 40 21.59 -15.00 5.66
CA LEU A 40 21.46 -14.42 7.00
C LEU A 40 20.19 -14.89 7.70
N TYR A 41 19.06 -15.01 6.99
CA TYR A 41 17.83 -15.56 7.57
C TYR A 41 17.99 -17.03 8.00
N ARG A 42 18.70 -17.87 7.24
CA ARG A 42 18.97 -19.26 7.66
C ARG A 42 19.84 -19.32 8.92
N GLU A 43 20.84 -18.45 9.02
CA GLU A 43 21.68 -18.33 10.21
C GLU A 43 20.85 -17.92 11.43
N VAL A 44 20.03 -16.87 11.32
CA VAL A 44 19.13 -16.43 12.40
C VAL A 44 18.13 -17.53 12.78
N ALA A 45 17.48 -18.17 11.81
CA ALA A 45 16.46 -19.18 12.07
C ALA A 45 17.01 -20.44 12.77
N SER A 46 18.29 -20.77 12.55
CA SER A 46 18.94 -21.96 13.11
C SER A 46 19.75 -21.70 14.38
N ASP A 47 20.02 -20.44 14.74
CA ASP A 47 20.75 -20.08 15.96
C ASP A 47 19.85 -20.20 17.20
N PRO A 48 20.08 -21.17 18.11
CA PRO A 48 19.29 -21.28 19.34
C PRO A 48 19.46 -20.10 20.29
N ALA A 49 20.52 -19.29 20.15
CA ALA A 49 20.76 -18.09 20.94
C ALA A 49 19.97 -16.87 20.43
N ALA A 50 19.53 -16.86 19.17
CA ALA A 50 18.71 -15.78 18.62
C ALA A 50 17.33 -15.75 19.32
N PRO A 51 16.72 -14.59 19.56
CA PRO A 51 15.38 -14.49 20.15
C PRO A 51 14.33 -15.29 19.36
N ALA A 52 13.39 -15.94 20.05
CA ALA A 52 12.36 -16.76 19.39
C ALA A 52 11.55 -15.99 18.34
N LYS A 53 11.27 -14.70 18.61
CA LYS A 53 10.59 -13.80 17.67
C LYS A 53 11.42 -13.59 16.39
N ASP A 54 12.73 -13.47 16.50
CA ASP A 54 13.62 -13.24 15.37
C ASP A 54 13.78 -14.50 14.52
N ARG A 55 13.90 -15.67 15.17
CA ARG A 55 13.90 -16.97 14.46
C ARG A 55 12.60 -17.20 13.70
N ALA A 56 11.47 -16.87 14.32
CA ALA A 56 10.17 -16.99 13.67
C ALA A 56 10.02 -16.03 12.49
N ALA A 57 10.46 -14.78 12.65
CA ALA A 57 10.51 -13.81 11.55
C ALA A 57 11.38 -14.30 10.41
N ALA A 58 12.60 -14.77 10.69
CA ALA A 58 13.49 -15.32 9.67
C ALA A 58 12.87 -16.52 8.92
N ASN A 59 12.18 -17.43 9.62
CA ASN A 59 11.45 -18.53 8.97
C ASN A 59 10.33 -18.04 8.05
N ARG A 60 9.60 -16.98 8.42
CA ARG A 60 8.59 -16.38 7.53
C ARG A 60 9.22 -15.81 6.26
N GLU A 61 10.34 -15.10 6.40
CA GLU A 61 11.06 -14.51 5.28
C GLU A 61 11.64 -15.59 4.34
N LEU A 62 12.19 -16.67 4.89
CA LEU A 62 12.64 -17.84 4.11
C LEU A 62 11.49 -18.50 3.34
N ALA A 63 10.33 -18.67 3.97
CA ALA A 63 9.16 -19.20 3.30
C ALA A 63 8.67 -18.26 2.17
N ARG A 64 8.70 -16.94 2.39
CA ARG A 64 8.35 -15.98 1.35
C ARG A 64 9.31 -16.06 0.17
N ILE A 65 10.62 -16.11 0.41
CA ILE A 65 11.62 -16.27 -0.66
C ILE A 65 11.36 -17.56 -1.45
N ALA A 66 11.20 -18.69 -0.76
CA ALA A 66 10.90 -19.97 -1.40
C ALA A 66 9.65 -19.91 -2.28
N TRP A 67 8.55 -19.31 -1.81
CA TRP A 67 7.31 -19.21 -2.59
C TRP A 67 7.41 -18.18 -3.72
N LEU A 68 7.73 -16.94 -3.39
CA LEU A 68 7.64 -15.80 -4.28
C LEU A 68 8.77 -15.82 -5.32
N VAL A 69 10.01 -15.95 -4.83
CA VAL A 69 11.23 -15.87 -5.66
C VAL A 69 11.49 -17.19 -6.37
N ASP A 70 11.40 -18.32 -5.67
CA ASP A 70 11.77 -19.62 -6.26
C ASP A 70 10.60 -20.40 -6.87
N GLY A 71 9.36 -19.98 -6.63
CA GLY A 71 8.18 -20.74 -7.04
C GLY A 71 8.03 -22.09 -6.29
N GLN A 72 8.74 -22.29 -5.18
CA GLN A 72 8.75 -23.50 -4.37
C GLN A 72 7.64 -23.46 -3.30
N ARG A 73 6.38 -23.57 -3.74
CA ARG A 73 5.20 -23.55 -2.87
C ARG A 73 5.29 -24.56 -1.71
N ASP A 74 5.56 -25.83 -2.02
CA ASP A 74 5.55 -26.89 -1.01
C ASP A 74 6.67 -26.72 0.02
N GLY A 75 7.84 -26.26 -0.41
CA GLY A 75 8.95 -25.91 0.47
C GLY A 75 8.59 -24.78 1.43
N ALA A 76 7.97 -23.72 0.93
CA ALA A 76 7.49 -22.61 1.75
C ALA A 76 6.43 -23.03 2.78
N LEU A 77 5.47 -23.88 2.38
CA LEU A 77 4.46 -24.43 3.27
C LEU A 77 5.09 -25.31 4.36
N ALA A 78 6.11 -26.11 4.03
CA ALA A 78 6.82 -26.94 4.99
C ALA A 78 7.55 -26.11 6.05
N ILE A 79 8.23 -25.02 5.63
CA ILE A 79 8.93 -24.09 6.54
C ILE A 79 7.93 -23.49 7.55
N LEU A 80 6.82 -22.93 7.06
CA LEU A 80 5.80 -22.31 7.91
C LEU A 80 5.08 -23.31 8.81
N ALA A 81 4.73 -24.49 8.30
CA ALA A 81 4.06 -25.52 9.10
C ALA A 81 4.92 -25.98 10.28
N ALA A 82 6.25 -26.02 10.11
CA ALA A 82 7.19 -26.33 11.17
C ALA A 82 7.32 -25.18 12.18
N SER A 83 7.47 -23.94 11.72
CA SER A 83 7.73 -22.78 12.59
C SER A 83 6.49 -22.26 13.35
N LEU A 84 5.29 -22.40 12.77
CA LEU A 84 4.04 -21.87 13.34
C LEU A 84 3.73 -22.34 14.76
N ARG A 85 4.22 -23.51 15.16
CA ARG A 85 3.96 -24.07 16.51
C ARG A 85 4.77 -23.38 17.59
N GLU A 86 5.91 -22.80 17.21
CA GLU A 86 6.89 -22.19 18.11
C GLU A 86 6.96 -20.66 17.93
N ASP A 87 6.23 -20.10 16.96
CA ASP A 87 6.18 -18.66 16.71
C ASP A 87 5.47 -17.95 17.88
N PRO A 88 6.15 -17.05 18.62
CA PRO A 88 5.52 -16.26 19.67
C PRO A 88 4.48 -15.27 19.12
N ASP A 89 4.50 -14.97 17.82
CA ASP A 89 3.52 -14.18 17.11
C ASP A 89 3.11 -14.89 15.80
N PRO A 90 2.26 -15.93 15.88
CA PRO A 90 1.97 -16.82 14.75
C PRO A 90 1.13 -16.16 13.66
N CYS A 91 0.56 -14.98 13.90
CA CYS A 91 -0.45 -14.39 13.03
C CYS A 91 0.08 -13.97 11.64
N PRO A 92 1.22 -13.26 11.52
CA PRO A 92 1.82 -12.99 10.21
C PRO A 92 2.23 -14.26 9.46
N ALA A 93 2.74 -15.29 10.16
CA ALA A 93 3.09 -16.57 9.56
C ALA A 93 1.85 -17.31 9.04
N ALA A 94 0.74 -17.26 9.80
CA ALA A 94 -0.52 -17.90 9.43
C ALA A 94 -1.13 -17.24 8.20
N HIS A 95 -1.07 -15.91 8.12
CA HIS A 95 -1.56 -15.17 6.96
C HIS A 95 -0.76 -15.54 5.71
N LEU A 96 0.58 -15.52 5.79
CA LEU A 96 1.43 -15.96 4.68
C LEU A 96 1.18 -17.42 4.29
N TYR A 97 1.02 -18.31 5.26
CA TYR A 97 0.71 -19.73 5.02
C TYR A 97 -0.61 -19.89 4.25
N ALA A 98 -1.67 -19.17 4.65
CA ALA A 98 -2.96 -19.20 3.99
C ALA A 98 -2.89 -18.68 2.55
N ARG A 99 -2.16 -17.58 2.31
CA ARG A 99 -1.93 -17.04 0.95
C ARG A 99 -1.20 -18.02 0.04
N ILE A 100 -0.13 -18.65 0.52
CA ILE A 100 0.64 -19.65 -0.25
C ILE A 100 -0.23 -20.86 -0.60
N ARG A 101 -1.13 -21.27 0.29
CA ARG A 101 -2.12 -22.33 -0.01
C ARG A 101 -3.09 -21.90 -1.10
N ASN A 102 -3.63 -20.69 -1.03
CA ASN A 102 -4.57 -20.18 -2.02
C ASN A 102 -3.94 -19.87 -3.39
N ALA A 103 -2.61 -19.78 -3.46
CA ALA A 103 -1.86 -19.55 -4.71
C ALA A 103 -1.58 -20.83 -5.55
N GLY A 104 -2.09 -22.00 -5.16
CA GLY A 104 -1.91 -23.23 -5.93
C GLY A 104 -3.21 -24.04 -6.06
N PRO A 105 -3.13 -25.32 -6.47
CA PRO A 105 -4.31 -26.17 -6.60
C PRO A 105 -5.11 -26.25 -5.30
N LEU A 106 -6.42 -26.48 -5.48
CA LEU A 106 -7.49 -26.43 -4.46
C LEU A 106 -7.00 -26.68 -3.03
N PRO A 107 -7.19 -25.71 -2.12
CA PRO A 107 -6.69 -25.84 -0.76
C PRO A 107 -7.42 -26.96 -0.03
N GLU A 108 -6.69 -27.95 0.46
CA GLU A 108 -7.22 -28.88 1.47
C GLU A 108 -7.62 -28.10 2.73
N PRO A 109 -8.54 -28.60 3.57
CA PRO A 109 -8.77 -28.01 4.89
C PRO A 109 -7.48 -27.96 5.70
N ALA A 110 -7.22 -26.85 6.38
CA ALA A 110 -6.07 -26.68 7.27
C ALA A 110 -6.56 -26.46 8.71
N PRO A 111 -6.71 -27.52 9.53
CA PRO A 111 -7.19 -27.37 10.91
C PRO A 111 -6.38 -26.36 11.74
N VAL A 112 -5.09 -26.21 11.44
CA VAL A 112 -4.21 -25.21 12.08
C VAL A 112 -4.65 -23.77 11.80
N LEU A 113 -5.14 -23.49 10.58
CA LEU A 113 -5.61 -22.14 10.22
C LEU A 113 -6.93 -21.82 10.89
N ALA A 114 -7.90 -22.75 10.94
CA ALA A 114 -9.21 -22.48 11.56
C ALA A 114 -9.12 -21.95 13.00
N ARG A 115 -8.17 -22.46 13.80
CA ARG A 115 -7.90 -21.93 15.15
C ARG A 115 -7.29 -20.52 15.09
N LEU A 116 -6.34 -20.31 14.19
CA LEU A 116 -5.61 -19.05 14.05
C LEU A 116 -6.47 -17.94 13.44
N GLU A 117 -7.47 -18.26 12.61
CA GLU A 117 -8.45 -17.29 12.09
C GLU A 117 -9.15 -16.53 13.22
N THR A 118 -9.58 -17.24 14.27
CA THR A 118 -10.22 -16.61 15.44
C THR A 118 -9.20 -15.88 16.30
N GLN A 119 -8.03 -16.49 16.56
CA GLN A 119 -6.99 -15.89 17.41
C GLN A 119 -6.44 -14.58 16.83
N CYS A 120 -6.25 -14.53 15.51
CA CYS A 120 -5.58 -13.43 14.82
C CYS A 120 -6.53 -12.33 14.35
N LEU A 121 -7.84 -12.49 14.51
CA LEU A 121 -8.85 -11.59 13.94
C LEU A 121 -8.66 -10.11 14.33
N GLY A 122 -8.18 -9.84 15.55
CA GLY A 122 -7.95 -8.48 16.04
C GLY A 122 -6.67 -7.81 15.51
N THR A 123 -5.65 -8.60 15.16
CA THR A 123 -4.31 -8.11 14.81
C THR A 123 -4.00 -8.31 13.32
N GLU A 124 -4.22 -9.51 12.80
CA GLU A 124 -3.98 -9.96 11.43
C GLU A 124 -5.26 -10.60 10.84
N PRO A 125 -6.29 -9.80 10.51
CA PRO A 125 -7.55 -10.32 9.99
C PRO A 125 -7.42 -11.00 8.62
N GLY A 126 -6.29 -10.80 7.92
CA GLY A 126 -5.96 -11.48 6.67
C GLY A 126 -6.04 -13.00 6.78
N VAL A 127 -5.77 -13.59 7.96
CA VAL A 127 -5.92 -15.04 8.16
C VAL A 127 -7.37 -15.50 7.91
N ALA A 128 -8.36 -14.80 8.47
CA ALA A 128 -9.78 -15.12 8.29
C ALA A 128 -10.27 -14.84 6.87
N LEU A 129 -9.79 -13.75 6.25
CA LEU A 129 -10.13 -13.42 4.88
C LEU A 129 -9.57 -14.45 3.89
N GLU A 130 -8.36 -14.97 4.11
CA GLU A 130 -7.80 -16.06 3.30
C GLU A 130 -8.56 -17.38 3.49
N GLY A 131 -9.09 -17.66 4.68
CA GLY A 131 -9.99 -18.79 4.90
C GLY A 131 -11.27 -18.68 4.05
N ILE A 132 -11.86 -17.49 3.96
CA ILE A 132 -13.02 -17.22 3.09
C ILE A 132 -12.62 -17.30 1.61
N ARG A 133 -11.42 -16.80 1.24
CA ARG A 133 -10.88 -16.96 -0.12
C ARG A 133 -10.73 -18.44 -0.50
N SER A 134 -10.28 -19.30 0.41
CA SER A 134 -10.23 -20.75 0.17
C SER A 134 -11.62 -21.32 -0.15
N LEU A 135 -12.68 -20.85 0.54
CA LEU A 135 -14.07 -21.27 0.26
C LEU A 135 -14.57 -20.75 -1.09
N GLN A 136 -14.21 -19.53 -1.47
CA GLN A 136 -14.51 -18.96 -2.79
C GLN A 136 -13.86 -19.80 -3.91
N LEU A 137 -12.57 -20.12 -3.77
CA LEU A 137 -11.83 -20.95 -4.72
C LEU A 137 -12.42 -22.37 -4.81
N ALA A 138 -12.77 -22.97 -3.66
CA ALA A 138 -13.45 -24.26 -3.64
C ALA A 138 -14.84 -24.20 -4.32
N ALA A 139 -15.57 -23.08 -4.19
CA ALA A 139 -16.84 -22.90 -4.85
C ALA A 139 -16.69 -22.83 -6.37
N LEU A 140 -15.65 -22.19 -6.91
CA LEU A 140 -15.39 -22.09 -8.36
C LEU A 140 -15.22 -23.47 -9.02
N GLU A 141 -14.62 -24.42 -8.31
CA GLU A 141 -14.30 -25.75 -8.83
C GLU A 141 -15.48 -26.74 -8.79
N LEU A 142 -16.62 -26.35 -8.18
CA LEU A 142 -17.80 -27.19 -8.18
C LEU A 142 -18.43 -27.26 -9.57
N ALA A 143 -18.80 -28.46 -9.99
CA ALA A 143 -19.50 -28.67 -11.26
C ALA A 143 -20.94 -28.14 -11.20
N GLY A 144 -21.24 -27.15 -12.05
CA GLY A 144 -22.58 -26.61 -12.28
C GLY A 144 -22.94 -25.41 -11.39
N GLU A 145 -23.75 -24.50 -11.94
CA GLU A 145 -24.03 -23.20 -11.30
C GLU A 145 -24.76 -23.31 -9.93
N GLY A 146 -25.62 -24.32 -9.75
CA GLY A 146 -26.39 -24.50 -8.51
C GLY A 146 -25.52 -24.79 -7.28
N PRO A 147 -24.64 -25.82 -7.33
CA PRO A 147 -23.64 -26.07 -6.30
C PRO A 147 -22.71 -24.89 -6.04
N GLN A 148 -22.17 -24.26 -7.09
CA GLN A 148 -21.30 -23.07 -6.97
C GLN A 148 -22.01 -21.94 -6.21
N ARG A 149 -23.24 -21.61 -6.60
CA ARG A 149 -24.07 -20.58 -5.95
C ARG A 149 -24.31 -20.90 -4.47
N SER A 150 -24.63 -22.15 -4.17
CA SER A 150 -24.90 -22.58 -2.78
C SER A 150 -23.66 -22.47 -1.90
N ALA A 151 -22.48 -22.85 -2.42
CA ALA A 151 -21.20 -22.70 -1.74
C ALA A 151 -20.82 -21.22 -1.55
N ALA A 152 -21.02 -20.38 -2.58
CA ALA A 152 -20.77 -18.95 -2.49
C ALA A 152 -21.65 -18.27 -1.43
N VAL A 153 -22.93 -18.63 -1.33
CA VAL A 153 -23.83 -18.14 -0.27
C VAL A 153 -23.36 -18.59 1.11
N ALA A 154 -22.83 -19.81 1.25
CA ALA A 154 -22.27 -20.28 2.50
C ALA A 154 -21.02 -19.49 2.91
N ALA A 155 -20.11 -19.19 1.97
CA ALA A 155 -18.94 -18.36 2.20
C ALA A 155 -19.31 -16.91 2.55
N LEU A 156 -20.34 -16.33 1.90
CA LEU A 156 -20.88 -15.01 2.24
C LEU A 156 -21.36 -14.92 3.68
N ARG A 157 -21.99 -15.98 4.20
CA ARG A 157 -22.38 -16.00 5.62
C ARG A 157 -21.18 -15.92 6.57
N GLN A 158 -20.07 -16.55 6.21
CA GLN A 158 -18.83 -16.47 7.01
C GLN A 158 -18.21 -15.08 6.92
N LEU A 159 -18.15 -14.48 5.72
CA LEU A 159 -17.70 -13.10 5.55
C LEU A 159 -18.57 -12.11 6.34
N ASN A 160 -19.89 -12.28 6.32
CA ASN A 160 -20.82 -11.41 7.04
C ASN A 160 -20.75 -11.58 8.56
N ALA A 161 -20.20 -12.69 9.05
CA ALA A 161 -19.97 -12.93 10.48
C ALA A 161 -18.67 -12.29 10.99
N LEU A 162 -17.79 -11.79 10.10
CA LEU A 162 -16.60 -11.06 10.50
C LEU A 162 -16.95 -9.65 11.00
N PRO A 163 -16.11 -9.05 11.88
CA PRO A 163 -16.24 -7.66 12.30
C PRO A 163 -16.25 -6.70 11.12
N GLU A 164 -16.97 -5.59 11.25
CA GLU A 164 -17.12 -4.60 10.18
C GLU A 164 -15.79 -4.10 9.60
N PRO A 165 -14.76 -3.74 10.39
CA PRO A 165 -13.50 -3.27 9.83
C PRO A 165 -12.81 -4.31 8.93
N VAL A 166 -13.05 -5.60 9.20
CA VAL A 166 -12.52 -6.70 8.41
C VAL A 166 -13.36 -6.91 7.14
N ARG A 167 -14.69 -6.95 7.27
CA ARG A 167 -15.61 -7.13 6.15
C ARG A 167 -15.52 -6.00 5.12
N PHE A 168 -15.35 -4.76 5.57
CA PHE A 168 -15.24 -3.56 4.75
C PHE A 168 -13.78 -3.16 4.45
N SER A 169 -12.80 -4.01 4.77
CA SER A 169 -11.44 -3.88 4.24
C SER A 169 -11.44 -4.02 2.71
N ALA A 170 -10.38 -3.55 2.05
CA ALA A 170 -10.25 -3.71 0.60
C ALA A 170 -10.34 -5.18 0.16
N GLN A 171 -9.71 -6.09 0.92
CA GLN A 171 -9.76 -7.53 0.65
C GLN A 171 -11.15 -8.14 0.97
N GLY A 172 -11.78 -7.74 2.07
CA GLY A 172 -13.15 -8.16 2.41
C GLY A 172 -14.17 -7.73 1.35
N ALA A 173 -14.07 -6.49 0.86
CA ALA A 173 -14.90 -5.94 -0.20
C ALA A 173 -14.71 -6.70 -1.53
N LYS A 174 -13.45 -7.00 -1.91
CA LYS A 174 -13.12 -7.87 -3.06
C LYS A 174 -13.76 -9.25 -2.95
N LEU A 175 -13.65 -9.91 -1.80
CA LEU A 175 -14.29 -11.21 -1.57
C LEU A 175 -15.82 -11.11 -1.64
N ARG A 176 -16.42 -10.03 -1.13
CA ARG A 176 -17.86 -9.80 -1.23
C ARG A 176 -18.31 -9.65 -2.68
N LEU A 177 -17.56 -8.90 -3.50
CA LEU A 177 -17.81 -8.77 -4.94
C LEU A 177 -17.75 -10.15 -5.62
N ALA A 178 -16.65 -10.87 -5.44
CA ALA A 178 -16.40 -12.18 -6.05
C ALA A 178 -17.50 -13.18 -5.70
N LEU A 179 -17.83 -13.30 -4.41
CA LEU A 179 -18.86 -14.20 -3.93
C LEU A 179 -20.27 -13.76 -4.38
N GLY A 180 -20.56 -12.47 -4.48
CA GLY A 180 -21.81 -11.95 -5.02
C GLY A 180 -22.00 -12.31 -6.49
N ILE A 181 -20.93 -12.19 -7.30
CA ILE A 181 -20.92 -12.62 -8.69
C ILE A 181 -21.18 -14.13 -8.78
N LEU A 182 -20.47 -14.94 -7.98
CA LEU A 182 -20.66 -16.39 -7.95
C LEU A 182 -22.06 -16.79 -7.50
N ALA A 183 -22.61 -16.11 -6.50
CA ALA A 183 -23.96 -16.32 -6.02
C ALA A 183 -25.07 -15.81 -6.98
N ALA A 184 -24.69 -15.14 -8.08
CA ALA A 184 -25.60 -14.42 -8.98
C ALA A 184 -26.52 -13.45 -8.20
N ASP A 185 -25.95 -12.77 -7.20
CA ASP A 185 -26.63 -11.77 -6.37
C ASP A 185 -26.08 -10.38 -6.71
N ALA A 186 -26.84 -9.65 -7.53
CA ALA A 186 -26.48 -8.31 -7.97
C ALA A 186 -26.32 -7.31 -6.82
N HIS A 187 -27.10 -7.46 -5.75
CA HIS A 187 -27.07 -6.52 -4.64
C HIS A 187 -25.81 -6.74 -3.79
N VAL A 188 -25.43 -8.00 -3.56
CA VAL A 188 -24.19 -8.33 -2.84
C VAL A 188 -22.96 -7.95 -3.66
N ALA A 189 -22.96 -8.24 -4.96
CA ALA A 189 -21.85 -7.88 -5.85
C ALA A 189 -21.64 -6.37 -5.93
N LEU A 190 -22.72 -5.60 -6.15
CA LEU A 190 -22.69 -4.14 -6.15
C LEU A 190 -22.20 -3.57 -4.81
N ALA A 191 -22.64 -4.14 -3.69
CA ALA A 191 -22.19 -3.70 -2.38
C ALA A 191 -20.69 -3.93 -2.20
N GLY A 192 -20.16 -5.11 -2.55
CA GLY A 192 -18.71 -5.36 -2.50
C GLY A 192 -17.90 -4.42 -3.39
N TRP A 193 -18.41 -4.11 -4.59
CA TRP A 193 -17.78 -3.14 -5.49
C TRP A 193 -17.77 -1.71 -4.90
N ARG A 194 -18.88 -1.26 -4.32
CA ARG A 194 -18.98 0.06 -3.67
C ARG A 194 -18.09 0.15 -2.43
N ASP A 195 -18.10 -0.89 -1.59
CA ASP A 195 -17.29 -0.99 -0.38
C ASP A 195 -15.79 -0.85 -0.73
N TYR A 196 -15.35 -1.46 -1.84
CA TYR A 196 -13.95 -1.40 -2.29
C TYR A 196 -13.51 0.04 -2.64
N PHE A 197 -14.40 0.83 -3.23
CA PHE A 197 -14.15 2.21 -3.63
C PHE A 197 -14.62 3.26 -2.60
N TRP A 198 -15.11 2.83 -1.43
CA TRP A 198 -15.66 3.69 -0.38
C TRP A 198 -16.77 4.64 -0.85
N LEU A 199 -17.67 4.11 -1.70
CA LEU A 199 -18.76 4.88 -2.28
C LEU A 199 -20.00 4.85 -1.40
N ASP A 200 -20.59 6.03 -1.15
CA ASP A 200 -21.90 6.13 -0.53
C ASP A 200 -23.03 5.89 -1.57
N ASP A 201 -24.29 5.92 -1.13
CA ASP A 201 -25.43 5.71 -2.05
C ASP A 201 -25.63 6.85 -3.06
N ARG A 202 -25.02 8.03 -2.83
CA ARG A 202 -25.13 9.19 -3.71
C ARG A 202 -24.08 9.16 -4.82
N THR A 203 -22.90 8.61 -4.54
CA THR A 203 -21.83 8.45 -5.55
C THR A 203 -21.92 7.07 -6.19
N HIS A 204 -22.42 7.01 -7.42
CA HIS A 204 -22.68 5.73 -8.08
C HIS A 204 -21.43 5.04 -8.67
N ALA A 205 -20.35 5.78 -8.94
CA ALA A 205 -19.08 5.26 -9.44
C ALA A 205 -17.91 6.23 -9.18
N PRO A 206 -16.66 5.75 -9.15
CA PRO A 206 -15.48 6.61 -9.34
C PRO A 206 -15.56 7.33 -10.69
N GLU A 207 -15.01 8.53 -10.78
CA GLU A 207 -15.19 9.43 -11.93
C GLU A 207 -14.78 8.81 -13.26
N ALA A 208 -13.68 8.07 -13.30
CA ALA A 208 -13.18 7.48 -14.53
C ALA A 208 -13.95 6.22 -14.99
N ILE A 209 -14.86 5.70 -14.15
CA ILE A 209 -15.62 4.46 -14.39
C ILE A 209 -17.04 4.77 -14.89
N ALA A 210 -17.57 3.86 -15.72
CA ALA A 210 -18.84 3.99 -16.42
C ALA A 210 -20.03 4.50 -15.56
N ALA A 211 -20.91 5.26 -16.21
CA ALA A 211 -22.18 5.68 -15.63
C ALA A 211 -23.17 4.50 -15.47
N ASP A 212 -23.98 4.53 -14.40
CA ASP A 212 -25.07 3.59 -14.08
C ASP A 212 -24.64 2.15 -13.70
N VAL A 213 -23.61 2.05 -12.86
CA VAL A 213 -23.12 0.79 -12.28
C VAL A 213 -24.22 -0.08 -11.64
N PRO A 214 -25.21 0.45 -10.88
CA PRO A 214 -26.26 -0.39 -10.29
C PRO A 214 -27.09 -1.15 -11.32
N ARG A 215 -27.38 -0.54 -12.48
CA ARG A 215 -28.10 -1.23 -13.56
C ARG A 215 -27.23 -2.31 -14.21
N VAL A 216 -25.93 -2.03 -14.41
CA VAL A 216 -24.99 -3.00 -15.00
C VAL A 216 -24.91 -4.29 -14.18
N PHE A 217 -24.79 -4.21 -12.84
CA PHE A 217 -24.82 -5.39 -11.99
C PHE A 217 -26.16 -6.13 -12.04
N ARG A 218 -27.28 -5.40 -11.94
CA ARG A 218 -28.63 -5.98 -11.93
C ARG A 218 -28.95 -6.75 -13.20
N GLU A 219 -28.65 -6.16 -14.36
CA GLU A 219 -28.92 -6.78 -15.66
C GLU A 219 -27.91 -7.89 -15.97
N GLY A 220 -26.62 -7.70 -15.67
CA GLY A 220 -25.57 -8.68 -15.96
C GLY A 220 -25.63 -9.94 -15.08
N LEU A 221 -26.08 -9.81 -13.83
CA LEU A 221 -26.25 -10.94 -12.90
C LEU A 221 -27.68 -11.50 -12.87
N ALA A 222 -28.56 -11.09 -13.78
CA ALA A 222 -29.84 -11.75 -13.95
C ALA A 222 -29.65 -13.27 -14.21
N PRO A 223 -30.62 -14.15 -13.88
CA PRO A 223 -30.49 -15.59 -14.13
C PRO A 223 -30.15 -15.93 -15.60
N GLN A 224 -30.76 -15.20 -16.53
CA GLN A 224 -30.51 -15.28 -17.97
C GLN A 224 -30.29 -13.87 -18.52
N PRO A 225 -29.10 -13.30 -18.34
CA PRO A 225 -28.84 -11.93 -18.78
C PRO A 225 -28.82 -11.90 -20.31
N ALA A 226 -29.33 -10.82 -20.90
CA ALA A 226 -29.10 -10.57 -22.33
C ALA A 226 -27.59 -10.47 -22.59
N THR A 227 -27.11 -10.95 -23.74
CA THR A 227 -25.67 -10.96 -24.09
C THR A 227 -25.02 -9.59 -23.88
N GLY A 228 -25.67 -8.51 -24.35
CA GLY A 228 -25.15 -7.15 -24.16
C GLY A 228 -25.09 -6.71 -22.69
N ALA A 229 -26.00 -7.18 -21.82
CA ALA A 229 -25.93 -6.91 -20.39
C ALA A 229 -24.77 -7.67 -19.72
N ALA A 230 -24.55 -8.93 -20.12
CA ALA A 230 -23.43 -9.70 -19.63
C ALA A 230 -22.08 -9.10 -20.04
N LEU A 231 -21.95 -8.66 -21.30
CA LEU A 231 -20.76 -7.95 -21.79
C LEU A 231 -20.53 -6.61 -21.09
N ARG A 232 -21.59 -5.84 -20.80
CA ARG A 232 -21.45 -4.59 -20.01
C ARG A 232 -20.89 -4.84 -18.61
N LEU A 233 -21.34 -5.90 -17.93
CA LEU A 233 -20.78 -6.26 -16.63
C LEU A 233 -19.32 -6.71 -16.74
N ALA A 234 -18.99 -7.53 -17.73
CA ALA A 234 -17.62 -7.93 -17.99
C ALA A 234 -16.72 -6.71 -18.30
N GLY A 235 -17.18 -5.78 -19.13
CA GLY A 235 -16.48 -4.52 -19.40
C GLY A 235 -16.30 -3.63 -18.16
N LEU A 236 -17.29 -3.59 -17.26
CA LEU A 236 -17.15 -2.89 -15.98
C LEU A 236 -16.08 -3.52 -15.09
N LEU A 237 -16.07 -4.86 -14.97
CA LEU A 237 -15.06 -5.59 -14.18
C LEU A 237 -13.65 -5.38 -14.77
N MET A 238 -13.53 -5.40 -16.09
CA MET A 238 -12.30 -5.08 -16.83
C MET A 238 -11.82 -3.66 -16.49
N ARG A 239 -12.64 -2.63 -16.72
CA ARG A 239 -12.24 -1.23 -16.48
C ARG A 239 -12.00 -0.90 -15.01
N SER A 240 -12.58 -1.68 -14.10
CA SER A 240 -12.32 -1.56 -12.66
C SER A 240 -11.10 -2.36 -12.20
N GLY A 241 -10.50 -3.20 -13.05
CA GLY A 241 -9.34 -4.04 -12.74
C GLY A 241 -9.61 -5.27 -11.88
N PHE A 242 -10.84 -5.78 -11.85
CA PHE A 242 -11.19 -7.04 -11.17
C PHE A 242 -10.95 -8.25 -12.09
N HIS A 243 -9.69 -8.47 -12.46
CA HIS A 243 -9.30 -9.49 -13.46
C HIS A 243 -9.74 -10.92 -13.10
N GLU A 244 -9.52 -11.35 -11.85
CA GLU A 244 -9.91 -12.71 -11.39
C GLU A 244 -11.43 -12.92 -11.51
N ASP A 245 -12.22 -11.93 -11.07
CA ASP A 245 -13.68 -11.94 -11.12
C ASP A 245 -14.20 -11.89 -12.56
N LEU A 246 -13.56 -11.08 -13.41
CA LEU A 246 -13.84 -11.01 -14.84
C LEU A 246 -13.66 -12.37 -15.52
N ARG A 247 -12.53 -13.04 -15.29
CA ARG A 247 -12.24 -14.34 -15.89
C ARG A 247 -13.27 -15.39 -15.48
N ALA A 248 -13.51 -15.53 -14.18
CA ALA A 248 -14.49 -16.47 -13.65
C ALA A 248 -15.91 -16.19 -14.18
N TYR A 249 -16.30 -14.91 -14.24
CA TYR A 249 -17.59 -14.51 -14.77
C TYR A 249 -17.72 -14.83 -16.27
N ALA A 250 -16.71 -14.48 -17.07
CA ALA A 250 -16.71 -14.68 -18.51
C ALA A 250 -16.71 -16.16 -18.90
N GLU A 251 -15.94 -16.99 -18.19
CA GLU A 251 -15.90 -18.44 -18.41
C GLU A 251 -17.27 -19.08 -18.12
N ARG A 252 -17.86 -18.80 -16.95
CA ARG A 252 -19.18 -19.34 -16.57
C ARG A 252 -20.26 -18.95 -17.56
N ARG A 253 -20.21 -17.71 -18.07
CA ARG A 253 -21.17 -17.20 -19.06
C ARG A 253 -20.80 -17.51 -20.52
N GLN A 254 -19.66 -18.18 -20.76
CA GLN A 254 -19.13 -18.51 -22.09
C GLN A 254 -19.03 -17.30 -23.02
N LEU A 255 -18.63 -16.14 -22.48
CA LEU A 255 -18.61 -14.88 -23.22
C LEU A 255 -17.57 -14.87 -24.35
N ALA A 256 -16.55 -15.72 -24.30
CA ALA A 256 -15.53 -15.81 -25.35
C ALA A 256 -16.09 -16.15 -26.75
N ARG A 257 -17.35 -16.62 -26.83
CA ARG A 257 -18.01 -17.00 -28.09
C ARG A 257 -19.04 -15.98 -28.57
N VAL A 258 -19.20 -14.85 -27.89
CA VAL A 258 -20.23 -13.85 -28.22
C VAL A 258 -19.66 -12.67 -28.99
N GLU A 259 -20.47 -12.09 -29.88
CA GLU A 259 -20.12 -10.84 -30.58
C GLU A 259 -19.92 -9.70 -29.57
N GLY A 260 -18.87 -8.89 -29.76
CA GLY A 260 -18.48 -7.81 -28.83
C GLY A 260 -17.55 -8.24 -27.69
N TRP A 261 -17.12 -9.51 -27.66
CA TRP A 261 -16.13 -10.02 -26.69
C TRP A 261 -14.71 -9.48 -26.93
N GLU A 262 -14.36 -9.15 -28.18
CA GLU A 262 -12.98 -8.88 -28.61
C GLU A 262 -12.20 -7.96 -27.66
N PRO A 263 -12.67 -6.76 -27.26
CA PRO A 263 -11.87 -5.90 -26.37
C PRO A 263 -11.54 -6.55 -25.02
N ILE A 264 -12.47 -7.32 -24.48
CA ILE A 264 -12.30 -8.03 -23.21
C ILE A 264 -11.30 -9.18 -23.38
N GLY A 265 -11.37 -9.90 -24.49
CA GLY A 265 -10.38 -10.93 -24.85
C GLY A 265 -8.97 -10.35 -24.96
N VAL A 266 -8.81 -9.25 -25.72
CA VAL A 266 -7.51 -8.56 -25.88
C VAL A 266 -6.96 -8.10 -24.53
N TYR A 267 -7.80 -7.57 -23.64
CA TYR A 267 -7.38 -7.19 -22.29
C TYR A 267 -6.87 -8.40 -21.48
N LEU A 268 -7.59 -9.52 -21.50
CA LEU A 268 -7.20 -10.72 -20.74
C LEU A 268 -5.87 -11.27 -21.26
N ASP A 269 -5.69 -11.31 -22.59
CA ASP A 269 -4.44 -11.74 -23.23
C ASP A 269 -3.28 -10.80 -22.89
N LEU A 270 -3.51 -9.47 -22.91
CA LEU A 270 -2.54 -8.47 -22.49
C LEU A 270 -2.11 -8.69 -21.03
N HIS A 271 -3.07 -8.86 -20.14
CA HIS A 271 -2.82 -9.05 -18.71
C HIS A 271 -1.98 -10.32 -18.47
N ASP A 272 -2.33 -11.43 -19.12
CA ASP A 272 -1.60 -12.70 -19.00
C ASP A 272 -0.18 -12.60 -19.56
N ALA A 273 -0.01 -11.97 -20.72
CA ALA A 273 1.29 -11.76 -21.33
C ALA A 273 2.21 -10.90 -20.45
N LEU A 274 1.70 -9.77 -19.93
CA LEU A 274 2.46 -8.89 -19.03
C LEU A 274 2.82 -9.59 -17.73
N THR A 275 1.84 -10.17 -17.02
CA THR A 275 2.09 -10.78 -15.70
C THR A 275 3.04 -11.98 -15.80
N SER A 276 2.92 -12.81 -16.84
CA SER A 276 3.86 -13.90 -17.08
C SER A 276 5.27 -13.39 -17.34
N GLU A 277 5.42 -12.36 -18.18
CA GLU A 277 6.74 -11.83 -18.54
C GLU A 277 7.42 -11.14 -17.35
N ILE A 278 6.66 -10.32 -16.62
CA ILE A 278 7.13 -9.62 -15.43
C ILE A 278 7.55 -10.60 -14.34
N LEU A 279 6.74 -11.64 -14.05
CA LEU A 279 7.07 -12.62 -13.04
C LEU A 279 8.35 -13.40 -13.40
N ALA A 280 8.55 -13.74 -14.67
CA ALA A 280 9.76 -14.41 -15.13
C ALA A 280 11.00 -13.52 -14.97
N HIS A 281 10.88 -12.24 -15.35
CA HIS A 281 11.91 -11.23 -15.16
C HIS A 281 12.27 -11.06 -13.68
N ASP A 282 11.28 -10.79 -12.84
CA ASP A 282 11.48 -10.43 -11.44
C ASP A 282 12.12 -11.57 -10.64
N ARG A 283 11.68 -12.83 -10.86
CA ARG A 283 12.34 -14.01 -10.27
C ARG A 283 13.80 -14.13 -10.71
N ARG A 284 14.08 -13.89 -11.98
CA ARG A 284 15.45 -13.91 -12.50
C ARG A 284 16.27 -12.81 -11.86
N TYR A 285 15.76 -11.58 -11.81
CA TYR A 285 16.44 -10.42 -11.25
C TYR A 285 16.78 -10.65 -9.77
N ALA A 286 15.80 -11.09 -8.97
CA ALA A 286 15.99 -11.40 -7.55
C ALA A 286 17.13 -12.41 -7.30
N ARG A 287 17.30 -13.40 -8.17
CA ARG A 287 18.32 -14.45 -8.00
C ARG A 287 19.66 -14.14 -8.64
N LYS A 288 19.67 -13.46 -9.79
CA LYS A 288 20.84 -13.33 -10.66
C LYS A 288 21.23 -11.88 -10.95
N GLY A 289 20.49 -10.91 -10.42
CA GLY A 289 20.66 -9.49 -10.74
C GLY A 289 20.24 -9.17 -12.18
N PRO A 290 20.64 -8.01 -12.71
CA PRO A 290 20.20 -7.53 -14.03
C PRO A 290 20.53 -8.49 -15.18
N ALA A 291 19.73 -8.40 -16.24
CA ALA A 291 19.88 -9.12 -17.50
C ALA A 291 20.22 -8.15 -18.65
N ASP A 292 19.77 -8.50 -19.85
CA ASP A 292 19.51 -7.54 -20.90
C ASP A 292 18.21 -6.77 -20.59
N GLU A 293 18.32 -5.76 -19.73
CA GLU A 293 17.20 -4.93 -19.29
C GLU A 293 16.55 -4.16 -20.45
N ASP A 294 17.35 -3.70 -21.42
CA ASP A 294 16.87 -2.97 -22.59
C ASP A 294 16.02 -3.88 -23.50
N ALA A 295 16.41 -5.16 -23.66
CA ALA A 295 15.59 -6.14 -24.38
C ALA A 295 14.27 -6.44 -23.64
N TYR A 296 14.30 -6.49 -22.32
CA TYR A 296 13.09 -6.68 -21.51
C TYR A 296 12.13 -5.48 -21.64
N GLU A 297 12.62 -4.24 -21.54
CA GLU A 297 11.82 -3.04 -21.75
C GLU A 297 11.16 -3.03 -23.14
N LYS A 298 11.92 -3.35 -24.20
CA LYS A 298 11.38 -3.49 -25.57
C LYS A 298 10.30 -4.55 -25.67
N LYS A 299 10.44 -5.66 -24.95
CA LYS A 299 9.46 -6.74 -24.94
C LYS A 299 8.16 -6.32 -24.25
N LEU A 300 8.24 -5.60 -23.13
CA LEU A 300 7.05 -5.02 -22.49
C LEU A 300 6.36 -4.02 -23.43
N THR A 301 7.11 -3.13 -24.09
CA THR A 301 6.56 -2.20 -25.09
C THR A 301 5.88 -2.93 -26.24
N ALA A 302 6.46 -4.03 -26.74
CA ALA A 302 5.87 -4.82 -27.80
C ALA A 302 4.54 -5.47 -27.39
N ILE A 303 4.44 -5.97 -26.15
CA ILE A 303 3.20 -6.53 -25.61
C ILE A 303 2.10 -5.44 -25.54
N LEU A 304 2.43 -4.26 -25.02
CA LEU A 304 1.51 -3.12 -24.92
C LEU A 304 1.05 -2.63 -26.30
N ALA A 305 1.99 -2.46 -27.23
CA ALA A 305 1.70 -2.03 -28.60
C ALA A 305 0.84 -3.05 -29.35
N SER A 306 1.12 -4.36 -29.20
CA SER A 306 0.33 -5.41 -29.85
C SER A 306 -1.13 -5.44 -29.38
N ALA A 307 -1.40 -5.18 -28.11
CA ALA A 307 -2.76 -5.05 -27.61
C ALA A 307 -3.46 -3.81 -28.16
N ALA A 308 -2.75 -2.67 -28.23
CA ALA A 308 -3.28 -1.43 -28.79
C ALA A 308 -3.62 -1.55 -30.28
N GLU A 309 -2.75 -2.19 -31.08
CA GLU A 309 -2.94 -2.41 -32.51
C GLU A 309 -4.19 -3.24 -32.84
N GLN A 310 -4.56 -4.17 -31.96
CA GLN A 310 -5.77 -4.99 -32.10
C GLN A 310 -7.06 -4.18 -31.90
N LEU A 311 -7.01 -3.07 -31.16
CA LEU A 311 -8.20 -2.28 -30.82
C LEU A 311 -8.35 -1.01 -31.65
N ALA A 312 -7.23 -0.33 -31.92
CA ALA A 312 -7.24 1.04 -32.41
C ALA A 312 -6.01 1.39 -33.26
N GLN A 313 -6.15 1.23 -34.57
CA GLN A 313 -5.09 1.57 -35.51
C GLN A 313 -4.75 3.07 -35.51
N GLY A 314 -3.46 3.40 -35.47
CA GLY A 314 -2.95 4.76 -35.64
C GLY A 314 -2.97 5.65 -34.40
N VAL A 315 -3.29 5.10 -33.23
CA VAL A 315 -3.21 5.79 -31.94
C VAL A 315 -2.04 5.21 -31.12
N GLY A 316 -1.36 6.02 -30.33
CA GLY A 316 -0.31 5.53 -29.41
C GLY A 316 -0.88 4.52 -28.40
N TRP A 317 -0.05 3.56 -27.97
CA TRP A 317 -0.53 2.48 -27.11
C TRP A 317 -1.13 2.98 -25.79
N GLN A 318 -0.57 4.03 -25.18
CA GLN A 318 -1.09 4.60 -23.94
C GLN A 318 -2.54 5.09 -24.10
N ASP A 319 -2.82 5.87 -25.14
CA ASP A 319 -4.14 6.41 -25.41
C ASP A 319 -5.16 5.30 -25.75
N ALA A 320 -4.72 4.28 -26.50
CA ALA A 320 -5.56 3.13 -26.83
C ALA A 320 -5.93 2.34 -25.56
N LEU A 321 -4.94 1.98 -24.73
CA LEU A 321 -5.20 1.21 -23.50
C LEU A 321 -6.00 2.02 -22.47
N TYR A 322 -5.77 3.34 -22.37
CA TYR A 322 -6.56 4.22 -21.51
C TYR A 322 -8.02 4.26 -21.96
N ARG A 323 -8.27 4.47 -23.26
CA ARG A 323 -9.63 4.58 -23.78
C ARG A 323 -10.41 3.27 -23.67
N GLU A 324 -9.80 2.16 -24.07
CA GLU A 324 -10.51 0.87 -24.17
C GLU A 324 -10.59 0.15 -22.81
N PHE A 325 -9.51 0.20 -22.02
CA PHE A 325 -9.39 -0.58 -20.79
C PHE A 325 -9.39 0.27 -19.52
N GLY A 326 -9.27 1.60 -19.64
CA GLY A 326 -9.01 2.44 -18.48
C GLY A 326 -7.61 2.24 -17.90
N LEU A 327 -6.65 1.73 -18.69
CA LEU A 327 -5.28 1.51 -18.22
C LEU A 327 -4.41 2.74 -18.46
N TRP A 328 -3.66 3.16 -17.43
CA TRP A 328 -2.69 4.24 -17.54
C TRP A 328 -1.45 3.93 -16.71
N GLY A 329 -0.31 4.49 -17.11
CA GLY A 329 0.96 4.14 -16.51
C GLY A 329 2.17 4.84 -17.11
N THR A 330 3.34 4.44 -16.63
CA THR A 330 4.62 4.86 -17.21
C THR A 330 4.90 4.08 -18.50
N GLU A 331 5.78 4.62 -19.34
CA GLU A 331 6.49 3.77 -20.30
C GLU A 331 7.31 2.71 -19.55
N PRO A 332 7.59 1.56 -20.18
CA PRO A 332 8.58 0.63 -19.64
C PRO A 332 9.93 1.32 -19.42
N GLY A 333 10.50 1.13 -18.24
CA GLY A 333 11.72 1.83 -17.82
C GLY A 333 12.17 1.40 -16.43
N LYS A 334 13.16 2.11 -15.88
CA LYS A 334 13.80 1.74 -14.61
C LYS A 334 13.21 2.46 -13.43
N SER A 335 12.88 1.69 -12.39
CA SER A 335 12.50 2.17 -11.07
C SER A 335 13.42 1.55 -10.02
N ASN A 336 14.13 2.37 -9.27
CA ASN A 336 15.16 1.93 -8.30
C ASN A 336 16.22 0.99 -8.92
N GLY A 337 16.60 1.25 -10.17
CA GLY A 337 17.62 0.47 -10.89
C GLY A 337 17.15 -0.86 -11.48
N VAL A 338 15.85 -1.17 -11.42
CA VAL A 338 15.26 -2.38 -12.00
C VAL A 338 14.27 -2.00 -13.10
N SER A 339 14.37 -2.61 -14.28
CA SER A 339 13.42 -2.35 -15.36
C SER A 339 12.05 -2.94 -15.06
N GLY A 340 11.01 -2.30 -15.56
CA GLY A 340 9.62 -2.71 -15.37
C GLY A 340 8.64 -1.67 -15.91
N VAL A 341 7.40 -1.74 -15.45
CA VAL A 341 6.33 -0.80 -15.80
C VAL A 341 5.47 -0.48 -14.58
N HIS A 342 4.95 0.74 -14.48
CA HIS A 342 3.88 1.08 -13.55
C HIS A 342 2.58 1.18 -14.34
N LEU A 343 1.69 0.20 -14.22
CA LEU A 343 0.47 0.14 -15.03
C LEU A 343 -0.71 -0.29 -14.17
N GLY A 344 -1.77 0.50 -14.15
CA GLY A 344 -2.98 0.21 -13.39
C GLY A 344 -4.23 0.83 -14.02
N HIS A 345 -5.37 0.57 -13.39
CA HIS A 345 -6.67 1.03 -13.84
C HIS A 345 -6.96 2.41 -13.26
N VAL A 346 -7.32 3.35 -14.11
CA VAL A 346 -7.68 4.71 -13.73
C VAL A 346 -9.05 4.70 -13.08
N VAL A 347 -9.11 5.17 -11.84
CA VAL A 347 -10.35 5.28 -11.06
C VAL A 347 -10.74 6.75 -10.82
N VAL A 348 -9.77 7.66 -10.88
CA VAL A 348 -9.96 9.12 -10.89
C VAL A 348 -9.06 9.70 -11.97
N ASP A 349 -9.58 10.67 -12.73
CA ASP A 349 -8.82 11.49 -13.67
C ASP A 349 -9.50 12.84 -13.77
N GLU A 350 -9.10 13.76 -12.90
CA GLU A 350 -9.76 15.05 -12.72
C GLU A 350 -8.77 16.21 -12.86
N ARG A 351 -9.31 17.40 -13.09
CA ARG A 351 -8.56 18.65 -13.04
C ARG A 351 -8.96 19.43 -11.80
N GLN A 352 -8.04 19.56 -10.86
CA GLN A 352 -8.27 20.31 -9.63
C GLN A 352 -7.70 21.72 -9.77
N LYS A 353 -8.55 22.72 -9.54
CA LYS A 353 -8.10 24.10 -9.42
C LYS A 353 -7.42 24.26 -8.05
N VAL A 354 -6.22 24.84 -8.05
CA VAL A 354 -5.48 25.17 -6.84
C VAL A 354 -5.47 26.68 -6.66
N THR A 355 -5.72 27.15 -5.44
CA THR A 355 -5.62 28.57 -5.08
C THR A 355 -4.92 28.71 -3.74
N GLN A 356 -3.77 29.38 -3.72
CA GLN A 356 -2.99 29.67 -2.52
C GLN A 356 -2.39 31.07 -2.64
N ASP A 357 -2.50 31.88 -1.58
CA ASP A 357 -1.93 33.23 -1.49
C ASP A 357 -2.26 34.14 -2.69
N ASN A 358 -3.53 34.15 -3.10
CA ASN A 358 -4.04 34.88 -4.27
C ASN A 358 -3.45 34.44 -5.63
N ARG A 359 -2.69 33.34 -5.67
CA ARG A 359 -2.24 32.69 -6.91
C ARG A 359 -3.21 31.56 -7.26
N SER A 360 -3.30 31.22 -8.54
CA SER A 360 -4.16 30.15 -9.01
C SER A 360 -3.48 29.34 -10.10
N GLY A 361 -3.73 28.04 -10.09
CA GLY A 361 -3.22 27.07 -11.05
C GLY A 361 -4.16 25.88 -11.16
N GLU A 362 -3.74 24.87 -11.90
CA GLU A 362 -4.48 23.64 -12.09
C GLU A 362 -3.52 22.46 -12.03
N ILE A 363 -3.91 21.40 -11.32
CA ILE A 363 -3.27 20.08 -11.38
C ILE A 363 -4.22 19.10 -12.06
N ARG A 364 -3.70 18.19 -12.88
CA ARG A 364 -4.42 16.99 -13.29
C ARG A 364 -4.11 15.88 -12.30
N PHE A 365 -5.12 15.33 -11.64
CA PHE A 365 -4.95 14.28 -10.64
C PHE A 365 -5.49 12.95 -11.17
N ILE A 366 -4.60 11.97 -11.29
CA ILE A 366 -4.90 10.62 -11.76
C ILE A 366 -4.70 9.65 -10.60
N VAL A 367 -5.70 8.82 -10.30
CA VAL A 367 -5.59 7.74 -9.32
C VAL A 367 -5.64 6.41 -10.04
N LEU A 368 -4.59 5.62 -9.85
CA LEU A 368 -4.46 4.25 -10.34
C LEU A 368 -4.81 3.25 -9.23
N ASP A 369 -5.59 2.24 -9.56
CA ASP A 369 -5.94 1.12 -8.71
C ASP A 369 -5.79 -0.21 -9.47
N ASN A 370 -5.89 -1.33 -8.76
CA ASN A 370 -5.81 -2.68 -9.31
C ASN A 370 -4.67 -2.80 -10.33
N MET A 371 -3.47 -2.47 -9.86
CA MET A 371 -2.25 -2.43 -10.68
C MET A 371 -1.99 -3.80 -11.32
N ILE A 372 -1.65 -3.81 -12.60
CA ILE A 372 -1.06 -4.98 -13.27
C ILE A 372 0.35 -5.18 -12.72
N HIS A 373 1.11 -4.08 -12.57
CA HIS A 373 2.43 -4.07 -11.95
C HIS A 373 2.78 -2.69 -11.41
N ASN A 374 3.53 -2.65 -10.30
CA ASN A 374 3.94 -1.40 -9.64
C ASN A 374 5.41 -1.45 -9.17
N SER A 375 6.32 -1.87 -10.05
CA SER A 375 7.76 -2.14 -9.81
C SER A 375 8.11 -3.48 -9.17
N PHE A 376 9.35 -3.90 -9.45
CA PHE A 376 10.02 -5.02 -8.80
C PHE A 376 9.98 -4.94 -7.27
N SER A 377 10.10 -3.73 -6.69
CA SER A 377 10.05 -3.55 -5.24
C SER A 377 8.69 -3.91 -4.65
N ALA A 378 7.59 -3.63 -5.37
CA ALA A 378 6.24 -4.05 -5.01
C ALA A 378 6.10 -5.55 -5.00
N TRP A 379 6.62 -6.20 -6.04
CA TRP A 379 6.59 -7.65 -6.12
C TRP A 379 7.44 -8.28 -5.02
N LEU A 380 8.72 -7.91 -4.92
CA LEU A 380 9.67 -8.53 -4.00
C LEU A 380 9.25 -8.35 -2.53
N MET A 381 8.78 -7.15 -2.16
CA MET A 381 8.32 -6.85 -0.80
C MET A 381 6.85 -7.23 -0.58
N ASP A 382 6.24 -7.99 -1.50
CA ASP A 382 4.88 -8.51 -1.37
C ASP A 382 3.85 -7.41 -1.04
N GLY A 383 3.97 -6.30 -1.77
CA GLY A 383 3.14 -5.11 -1.64
C GLY A 383 3.51 -4.17 -0.49
N ALA A 384 4.44 -4.54 0.41
CA ALA A 384 4.82 -3.72 1.56
C ALA A 384 5.60 -2.45 1.15
N SER A 385 6.40 -2.53 0.07
CA SER A 385 7.13 -1.40 -0.50
C SER A 385 6.75 -1.23 -1.96
N ALA A 386 6.39 -0.03 -2.38
CA ALA A 386 6.27 0.34 -3.80
C ALA A 386 6.14 1.85 -3.92
N PRO A 387 6.37 2.41 -5.13
CA PRO A 387 5.98 3.78 -5.43
C PRO A 387 4.51 4.02 -5.14
N GLY A 388 4.24 5.07 -4.36
CA GLY A 388 2.89 5.53 -4.01
C GLY A 388 2.29 6.52 -5.00
N GLY A 389 3.08 6.98 -5.98
CA GLY A 389 2.72 8.00 -6.95
C GLY A 389 3.93 8.62 -7.62
N TRP A 390 3.70 9.48 -8.60
CA TRP A 390 4.72 10.28 -9.29
C TRP A 390 4.09 11.50 -9.96
N ALA A 391 4.91 12.49 -10.30
CA ALA A 391 4.50 13.62 -11.11
C ALA A 391 4.90 13.41 -12.59
N VAL A 392 4.08 13.92 -13.50
CA VAL A 392 4.33 13.99 -14.94
C VAL A 392 4.20 15.46 -15.36
N ASP A 393 5.22 15.94 -16.05
CA ASP A 393 5.28 17.30 -16.62
C ASP A 393 5.00 18.44 -15.62
N GLY A 394 5.27 18.21 -14.34
CA GLY A 394 5.11 19.19 -13.24
C GLY A 394 3.67 19.51 -12.83
N ALA A 395 2.66 19.17 -13.64
CA ALA A 395 1.25 19.51 -13.38
C ALA A 395 0.30 18.31 -13.35
N THR A 396 0.74 17.13 -13.78
CA THR A 396 -0.04 15.90 -13.65
C THR A 396 0.49 15.09 -12.48
N ILE A 397 -0.36 14.80 -11.50
CA ILE A 397 -0.02 14.02 -10.32
C ILE A 397 -0.71 12.67 -10.40
N VAL A 398 0.06 11.61 -10.24
CA VAL A 398 -0.43 10.24 -10.30
C VAL A 398 -0.29 9.62 -8.93
N GLN A 399 -1.37 9.05 -8.40
CA GLN A 399 -1.37 8.32 -7.14
C GLN A 399 -1.67 6.84 -7.37
N VAL A 400 -0.95 5.96 -6.68
CA VAL A 400 -1.22 4.51 -6.67
C VAL A 400 -2.02 4.13 -5.43
N ARG A 401 -3.35 4.07 -5.55
CA ARG A 401 -4.29 3.85 -4.46
C ARG A 401 -4.01 2.60 -3.60
N PRO A 402 -3.62 1.43 -4.15
CA PRO A 402 -3.33 0.24 -3.34
C PRO A 402 -2.29 0.45 -2.24
N ARG A 403 -1.37 1.41 -2.40
CA ARG A 403 -0.38 1.74 -1.36
C ARG A 403 -0.97 2.40 -0.13
N TYR A 404 -2.10 3.08 -0.29
CA TYR A 404 -2.81 3.75 0.78
C TYR A 404 -3.91 2.85 1.38
N LEU A 405 -4.46 1.90 0.62
CA LEU A 405 -5.52 1.00 1.08
C LEU A 405 -5.17 0.26 2.37
N THR A 406 -4.02 -0.41 2.40
CA THR A 406 -3.59 -1.20 3.56
C THR A 406 -3.40 -0.32 4.80
N LEU A 407 -2.85 0.88 4.58
CA LEU A 407 -2.63 1.86 5.63
C LEU A 407 -3.96 2.36 6.21
N ILE A 408 -4.89 2.75 5.33
CA ILE A 408 -6.22 3.26 5.68
C ILE A 408 -7.06 2.18 6.37
N ASP A 409 -7.03 0.93 5.90
CA ASP A 409 -7.66 -0.20 6.59
C ASP A 409 -7.07 -0.42 7.99
N GLY A 410 -5.75 -0.26 8.14
CA GLY A 410 -5.09 -0.28 9.45
C GLY A 410 -5.57 0.84 10.38
N PHE A 411 -5.66 2.07 9.88
CA PHE A 411 -6.08 3.23 10.66
C PHE A 411 -7.56 3.20 11.05
N ALA A 412 -8.43 2.69 10.17
CA ALA A 412 -9.84 2.51 10.51
C ALA A 412 -10.03 1.54 11.69
N ARG A 413 -9.19 0.49 11.78
CA ARG A 413 -9.15 -0.39 12.97
C ARG A 413 -8.66 0.31 14.23
N ILE A 414 -7.63 1.17 14.12
CA ILE A 414 -7.08 1.93 15.25
C ILE A 414 -8.06 3.01 15.75
N ALA A 415 -8.89 3.55 14.86
CA ALA A 415 -9.91 4.54 15.16
C ALA A 415 -11.07 4.01 16.04
N ARG A 416 -11.12 2.69 16.28
CA ARG A 416 -12.10 2.02 17.14
C ARG A 416 -11.44 1.42 18.40
N PRO A 417 -12.17 1.29 19.52
CA PRO A 417 -11.70 0.52 20.66
C PRO A 417 -11.42 -0.95 20.28
N GLY A 418 -10.31 -1.50 20.74
CA GLY A 418 -9.93 -2.90 20.51
C GLY A 418 -8.42 -3.12 20.49
N ALA A 419 -8.02 -4.38 20.30
CA ALA A 419 -6.61 -4.80 20.38
C ALA A 419 -5.67 -4.05 19.44
N ALA A 420 -6.11 -3.71 18.21
CA ALA A 420 -5.31 -2.94 17.26
C ALA A 420 -4.94 -1.55 17.82
N ARG A 421 -5.91 -0.87 18.45
CA ARG A 421 -5.71 0.43 19.09
C ARG A 421 -4.83 0.30 20.33
N GLU A 422 -5.12 -0.65 21.21
CA GLU A 422 -4.33 -0.89 22.43
C GLU A 422 -2.85 -1.15 22.09
N ASN A 423 -2.60 -1.99 21.08
CA ASN A 423 -1.25 -2.27 20.60
C ASN A 423 -0.56 -1.02 20.04
N ALA A 424 -1.25 -0.22 19.23
CA ALA A 424 -0.68 1.00 18.65
C ALA A 424 -0.28 2.02 19.75
N TYR A 425 -1.09 2.16 20.80
CA TYR A 425 -0.76 3.00 21.95
C TYR A 425 0.41 2.43 22.78
N ALA A 426 0.43 1.12 23.01
CA ALA A 426 1.52 0.47 23.72
C ALA A 426 2.85 0.58 22.96
N GLU A 427 2.83 0.43 21.63
CA GLU A 427 3.99 0.60 20.76
C GLU A 427 4.50 2.06 20.80
N ALA A 428 3.61 3.03 20.62
CA ALA A 428 3.97 4.45 20.70
C ALA A 428 4.58 4.86 22.06
N GLU A 429 4.15 4.21 23.15
CA GLU A 429 4.74 4.38 24.48
C GLU A 429 6.11 3.70 24.60
N ALA A 430 6.24 2.47 24.11
CA ALA A 430 7.51 1.74 24.12
C ALA A 430 8.59 2.49 23.31
N GLU A 431 8.21 3.10 22.18
CA GLU A 431 9.09 3.92 21.34
C GLU A 431 9.59 5.18 22.04
N ARG A 432 8.84 5.74 23.01
CA ARG A 432 9.23 6.98 23.73
C ARG A 432 10.58 6.87 24.43
N LEU A 433 10.93 5.71 24.98
CA LEU A 433 12.25 5.50 25.59
C LEU A 433 13.37 5.50 24.55
N SER A 434 13.09 5.02 23.33
CA SER A 434 14.04 5.09 22.23
C SER A 434 14.21 6.53 21.75
N ASP A 435 13.10 7.25 21.58
CA ASP A 435 13.10 8.67 21.20
C ASP A 435 13.97 9.49 22.16
N ARG A 436 13.79 9.32 23.47
CA ARG A 436 14.59 10.00 24.51
C ARG A 436 16.09 9.78 24.34
N ARG A 437 16.50 8.54 24.04
CA ARG A 437 17.92 8.22 23.82
C ARG A 437 18.45 8.90 22.56
N ILE A 438 17.69 8.89 21.48
CA ILE A 438 18.05 9.53 20.21
C ILE A 438 18.16 11.05 20.40
N ALA A 439 17.13 11.67 20.97
CA ALA A 439 17.04 13.11 21.21
C ALA A 439 18.17 13.63 22.11
N ALA A 440 18.58 12.85 23.11
CA ALA A 440 19.71 13.19 23.98
C ALA A 440 21.04 13.31 23.23
N SER A 441 21.25 12.51 22.17
CA SER A 441 22.46 12.59 21.33
C SER A 441 22.32 13.52 20.12
N THR A 442 21.10 13.68 19.60
CA THR A 442 20.82 14.42 18.38
C THR A 442 19.48 15.13 18.54
N PRO A 443 19.47 16.38 19.04
CA PRO A 443 18.22 17.08 19.38
C PRO A 443 17.28 17.31 18.20
N ILE A 444 17.84 17.37 16.98
CA ILE A 444 17.10 17.47 15.72
C ILE A 444 17.27 16.14 14.98
N ALA A 445 16.39 15.19 15.27
CA ALA A 445 16.40 13.85 14.70
C ALA A 445 14.97 13.37 14.40
N PHE A 446 14.86 12.27 13.67
CA PHE A 446 13.61 11.53 13.54
C PHE A 446 13.34 10.69 14.81
N LEU A 447 12.17 10.92 15.43
CA LEU A 447 11.71 10.27 16.66
C LEU A 447 10.44 9.48 16.32
N SER A 448 10.54 8.15 16.21
CA SER A 448 9.44 7.32 15.71
C SER A 448 8.23 7.32 16.66
N GLY A 449 8.46 7.32 17.97
CA GLY A 449 7.38 7.37 18.95
C GLY A 449 6.60 8.69 18.91
N VAL A 450 7.30 9.82 18.74
CA VAL A 450 6.66 11.14 18.51
C VAL A 450 5.76 11.09 17.28
N ARG A 451 6.25 10.56 16.16
CA ARG A 451 5.46 10.37 14.94
C ARG A 451 4.22 9.50 15.19
N SER A 452 4.38 8.38 15.89
CA SER A 452 3.29 7.46 16.25
C SER A 452 2.22 8.18 17.08
N ARG A 453 2.61 9.00 18.07
CA ARG A 453 1.67 9.77 18.90
C ARG A 453 0.96 10.88 18.13
N LEU A 454 1.66 11.63 17.27
CA LEU A 454 1.04 12.61 16.35
C LEU A 454 -0.04 11.96 15.50
N ARG A 455 0.28 10.81 14.90
CA ARG A 455 -0.64 10.05 14.07
C ARG A 455 -1.86 9.57 14.85
N LEU A 456 -1.66 8.99 16.04
CA LEU A 456 -2.76 8.53 16.89
C LEU A 456 -3.69 9.69 17.25
N ALA A 457 -3.13 10.85 17.59
CA ALA A 457 -3.90 12.04 17.91
C ALA A 457 -4.67 12.58 16.69
N GLY A 458 -4.08 12.53 15.49
CA GLY A 458 -4.75 12.88 14.24
C GLY A 458 -5.88 11.91 13.88
N ILE A 459 -5.66 10.60 14.03
CA ILE A 459 -6.68 9.56 13.85
C ILE A 459 -7.87 9.78 14.79
N ASP A 460 -7.59 10.10 16.06
CA ASP A 460 -8.63 10.34 17.06
C ASP A 460 -9.47 11.57 16.73
N ALA A 461 -8.84 12.68 16.37
CA ALA A 461 -9.55 13.88 15.96
C ALA A 461 -10.45 13.63 14.73
N LEU A 462 -9.92 12.93 13.73
CA LEU A 462 -10.69 12.59 12.53
C LEU A 462 -11.84 11.63 12.84
N ALA A 463 -11.64 10.65 13.73
CA ALA A 463 -12.68 9.75 14.17
C ALA A 463 -13.82 10.50 14.89
N ASP A 464 -13.48 11.45 15.75
CA ASP A 464 -14.46 12.28 16.46
C ASP A 464 -15.25 13.17 15.50
N GLU A 465 -14.60 13.78 14.50
CA GLU A 465 -15.27 14.53 13.44
C GLU A 465 -16.26 13.65 12.65
N VAL A 466 -15.85 12.45 12.25
CA VAL A 466 -16.70 11.51 11.52
C VAL A 466 -17.91 11.14 12.37
N ARG A 467 -17.71 10.77 13.64
CA ARG A 467 -18.83 10.44 14.56
C ARG A 467 -19.80 11.59 14.73
N ALA A 468 -19.31 12.83 14.78
CA ALA A 468 -20.17 14.00 14.88
C ALA A 468 -21.09 14.20 13.67
N THR A 469 -20.74 13.66 12.49
CA THR A 469 -21.56 13.73 11.27
C THR A 469 -22.51 12.55 11.07
N LEU A 470 -22.32 11.46 11.82
CA LEU A 470 -23.09 10.23 11.62
C LEU A 470 -24.28 10.14 12.58
N SER A 471 -25.39 9.60 12.09
CA SER A 471 -26.56 9.28 12.92
C SER A 471 -26.45 7.92 13.60
N SER A 472 -25.59 7.02 13.09
CA SER A 472 -25.30 5.70 13.68
C SER A 472 -23.85 5.27 13.42
N GLU A 473 -23.36 4.35 14.26
CA GLU A 473 -22.01 3.75 14.15
C GLU A 473 -21.85 2.77 12.98
N ASP A 474 -22.96 2.30 12.38
CA ASP A 474 -22.96 1.27 11.33
C ASP A 474 -22.21 1.72 10.06
N ASN A 475 -22.11 3.03 9.82
CA ASN A 475 -21.42 3.61 8.66
C ASN A 475 -20.05 4.21 9.00
N PHE A 476 -19.60 4.11 10.26
CA PHE A 476 -18.38 4.77 10.71
C PHE A 476 -17.15 4.31 9.93
N GLU A 477 -17.01 3.01 9.66
CA GLU A 477 -15.83 2.47 8.99
C GLU A 477 -15.61 3.11 7.61
N MET A 478 -16.65 3.11 6.76
CA MET A 478 -16.58 3.65 5.41
C MET A 478 -16.46 5.18 5.42
N ALA A 479 -17.18 5.86 6.31
CA ALA A 479 -17.07 7.31 6.47
C ALA A 479 -15.67 7.74 6.94
N PHE A 480 -15.06 6.98 7.86
CA PHE A 480 -13.70 7.23 8.33
C PHE A 480 -12.67 7.04 7.23
N LYS A 481 -12.72 5.92 6.48
CA LYS A 481 -11.79 5.68 5.36
C LYS A 481 -11.85 6.77 4.32
N LYS A 482 -13.07 7.19 3.96
CA LYS A 482 -13.29 8.31 3.04
C LYS A 482 -12.72 9.60 3.61
N ALA A 483 -13.06 9.96 4.85
CA ALA A 483 -12.58 11.19 5.47
C ALA A 483 -11.05 11.22 5.59
N TYR A 484 -10.42 10.08 5.88
CA TYR A 484 -8.96 9.96 5.93
C TYR A 484 -8.34 10.16 4.54
N TYR A 485 -8.89 9.48 3.52
CA TYR A 485 -8.42 9.63 2.15
C TYR A 485 -8.58 11.06 1.64
N ASP A 486 -9.74 11.68 1.89
CA ASP A 486 -10.00 13.07 1.51
C ASP A 486 -9.01 14.03 2.20
N ALA A 487 -8.75 13.84 3.50
CA ALA A 487 -7.77 14.65 4.23
C ALA A 487 -6.34 14.49 3.68
N LEU A 488 -5.97 13.27 3.27
CA LEU A 488 -4.68 12.99 2.64
C LEU A 488 -4.56 13.64 1.26
N VAL A 489 -5.61 13.57 0.42
CA VAL A 489 -5.63 14.22 -0.90
C VAL A 489 -5.56 15.74 -0.74
N GLU A 490 -6.35 16.32 0.17
CA GLU A 490 -6.37 17.76 0.42
C GLU A 490 -4.97 18.29 0.82
N SER A 491 -4.30 17.63 1.77
CA SER A 491 -2.99 18.10 2.23
C SER A 491 -1.87 17.75 1.26
N ALA A 492 -1.72 16.47 0.90
CA ALA A 492 -0.53 15.99 0.19
C ALA A 492 -0.63 16.13 -1.34
N ILE A 493 -1.82 16.35 -1.90
CA ILE A 493 -1.99 16.54 -3.35
C ILE A 493 -2.41 17.98 -3.63
N THR A 494 -3.56 18.41 -3.13
CA THR A 494 -4.09 19.73 -3.46
C THR A 494 -3.23 20.85 -2.88
N ALA A 495 -2.81 20.75 -1.62
CA ALA A 495 -1.97 21.77 -1.00
C ALA A 495 -0.48 21.64 -1.38
N HIS A 496 0.12 20.46 -1.19
CA HIS A 496 1.54 20.24 -1.48
C HIS A 496 1.87 20.33 -2.98
N GLU A 497 1.34 19.43 -3.81
CA GLU A 497 1.65 19.41 -5.25
C GLU A 497 1.10 20.65 -5.97
N GLY A 498 -0.04 21.14 -5.50
CA GLY A 498 -0.56 22.42 -5.95
C GLY A 498 0.41 23.58 -5.72
N ARG A 499 1.17 23.57 -4.60
CA ARG A 499 2.20 24.59 -4.34
C ARG A 499 3.35 24.49 -5.33
N HIS A 500 3.79 23.28 -5.69
CA HIS A 500 4.83 23.09 -6.72
C HIS A 500 4.44 23.76 -8.04
N VAL A 501 3.21 23.54 -8.51
CA VAL A 501 2.70 24.16 -9.75
C VAL A 501 2.71 25.69 -9.65
N LEU A 502 2.21 26.25 -8.55
CA LEU A 502 2.16 27.70 -8.36
C LEU A 502 3.56 28.31 -8.30
N ASP A 503 4.49 27.63 -7.62
CA ASP A 503 5.86 28.10 -7.46
C ASP A 503 6.65 28.00 -8.76
N GLN A 504 6.56 26.89 -9.50
CA GLN A 504 7.21 26.77 -10.81
C GLN A 504 6.68 27.78 -11.84
N ALA A 505 5.38 28.13 -11.76
CA ALA A 505 4.81 29.17 -12.61
C ALA A 505 5.26 30.60 -12.23
N THR A 506 5.58 30.82 -10.94
CA THR A 506 5.97 32.14 -10.40
C THR A 506 7.48 32.38 -10.49
N PHE A 507 8.26 31.34 -10.19
CA PHE A 507 9.70 31.35 -10.01
C PHE A 507 10.34 30.55 -11.14
N ALA A 508 10.63 31.22 -12.25
CA ALA A 508 11.22 30.62 -13.43
C ALA A 508 12.49 31.35 -13.88
N GLY A 509 13.35 30.65 -14.63
CA GLY A 509 14.58 31.21 -15.18
C GLY A 509 15.56 31.61 -14.08
N PRO A 510 16.11 32.84 -14.06
CA PRO A 510 17.06 33.28 -13.03
C PRO A 510 16.53 33.24 -11.59
N CYS A 511 15.22 33.10 -11.42
CA CYS A 511 14.53 33.05 -10.13
C CYS A 511 13.98 31.67 -9.81
N GLU A 512 14.31 30.64 -10.60
CA GLU A 512 13.94 29.26 -10.32
C GLU A 512 14.44 28.84 -8.93
N LEU A 513 13.53 28.22 -8.17
CA LEU A 513 13.83 27.78 -6.82
C LEU A 513 14.57 26.44 -6.85
N GLU A 514 15.56 26.31 -5.98
CA GLU A 514 16.21 25.03 -5.73
C GLU A 514 15.19 23.99 -5.25
N ASN A 515 15.39 22.72 -5.61
CA ASN A 515 14.43 21.65 -5.29
C ASN A 515 14.12 21.56 -3.79
N ALA A 516 15.11 21.74 -2.90
CA ALA A 516 14.87 21.74 -1.47
C ALA A 516 14.01 22.92 -0.98
N GLU A 517 14.08 24.08 -1.65
CA GLU A 517 13.24 25.24 -1.31
C GLU A 517 11.80 25.04 -1.80
N LEU A 518 11.61 24.49 -3.01
CA LEU A 518 10.29 24.08 -3.50
C LEU A 518 9.60 23.13 -2.51
N GLU A 519 10.31 22.08 -2.09
CA GLU A 519 9.82 21.08 -1.15
C GLU A 519 9.51 21.64 0.24
N TYR A 520 10.31 22.59 0.72
CA TYR A 520 10.07 23.25 1.99
C TYR A 520 8.79 24.08 1.94
N ARG A 521 8.60 24.90 0.90
CA ARG A 521 7.40 25.73 0.73
C ARG A 521 6.14 24.89 0.50
N ALA A 522 6.26 23.77 -0.23
CA ALA A 522 5.17 22.82 -0.41
C ALA A 522 4.73 22.18 0.92
N LYS A 523 5.67 21.83 1.82
CA LYS A 523 5.34 21.29 3.15
C LYS A 523 4.73 22.32 4.09
N LEU A 524 5.16 23.58 4.01
CA LEU A 524 4.47 24.65 4.73
C LEU A 524 3.01 24.76 4.27
N SER A 525 2.78 24.72 2.96
CA SER A 525 1.43 24.70 2.39
C SER A 525 0.62 23.47 2.84
N GLU A 526 1.23 22.29 2.81
CA GLU A 526 0.63 21.04 3.27
C GLU A 526 0.15 21.14 4.72
N LEU A 527 0.96 21.71 5.63
CA LEU A 527 0.57 21.90 7.03
C LEU A 527 -0.48 23.01 7.22
N ARG A 528 -0.32 24.14 6.52
CA ARG A 528 -1.18 25.32 6.65
C ARG A 528 -2.61 25.04 6.18
N PHE A 529 -2.75 24.30 5.09
CA PHE A 529 -4.06 24.00 4.49
C PHE A 529 -4.60 22.62 4.86
N ALA A 530 -3.89 21.83 5.67
CA ALA A 530 -4.40 20.56 6.15
C ALA A 530 -5.55 20.74 7.14
N ARG A 531 -6.67 20.06 6.87
CA ARG A 531 -7.76 19.92 7.84
C ARG A 531 -7.32 19.26 9.16
N ASN A 532 -6.34 18.36 9.09
CA ASN A 532 -5.75 17.66 10.25
C ASN A 532 -4.22 17.76 10.20
N ALA A 533 -3.70 18.88 10.72
CA ALA A 533 -2.28 19.22 10.59
C ALA A 533 -1.36 18.24 11.34
N ARG A 534 -1.79 17.63 12.45
CA ARG A 534 -1.05 16.55 13.13
C ARG A 534 -0.88 15.32 12.24
N LEU A 535 -1.93 14.94 11.50
CA LEU A 535 -1.86 13.82 10.58
C LEU A 535 -0.90 14.11 9.41
N ALA A 536 -1.00 15.29 8.81
CA ALA A 536 -0.07 15.75 7.76
C ALA A 536 1.38 15.79 8.27
N LEU A 537 1.60 16.40 9.44
CA LEU A 537 2.91 16.44 10.10
C LEU A 537 3.47 15.06 10.38
N SER A 538 2.64 14.09 10.79
CA SER A 538 3.07 12.69 11.00
C SER A 538 3.51 11.99 9.71
N SER A 539 3.07 12.48 8.55
CA SER A 539 3.46 11.97 7.23
C SER A 539 4.77 12.60 6.77
N ILE A 540 4.91 13.92 6.94
CA ILE A 540 6.14 14.68 6.70
C ILE A 540 7.29 14.18 7.58
N TYR A 541 7.03 13.98 8.87
CA TYR A 541 8.00 13.51 9.85
C TYR A 541 8.25 12.01 9.69
N SER A 542 9.18 11.67 8.79
CA SER A 542 9.45 10.30 8.33
C SER A 542 10.94 9.93 8.47
N PRO A 543 11.30 8.64 8.34
CA PRO A 543 12.70 8.20 8.41
C PRO A 543 13.63 8.80 7.35
N LEU A 544 13.11 9.45 6.30
CA LEU A 544 13.90 10.15 5.28
C LEU A 544 14.44 11.51 5.76
N PHE A 545 14.33 11.78 7.05
CA PHE A 545 14.83 12.97 7.74
C PHE A 545 16.33 13.20 7.51
N GLY A 546 16.71 14.41 7.10
CA GLY A 546 18.12 14.80 6.93
C GLY A 546 18.85 14.06 5.79
N GLY A 547 18.12 13.42 4.89
CA GLY A 547 18.68 12.85 3.66
C GLY A 547 19.12 13.92 2.65
N THR A 548 19.82 13.50 1.59
CA THR A 548 20.32 14.40 0.53
C THR A 548 19.27 14.77 -0.53
N SER A 549 18.03 14.28 -0.41
CA SER A 549 16.93 14.63 -1.31
C SER A 549 16.27 15.96 -0.91
N GLY A 550 15.54 16.61 -1.83
CA GLY A 550 14.77 17.83 -1.53
C GLY A 550 13.82 17.66 -0.35
N HIS A 551 12.87 16.73 -0.44
CA HIS A 551 12.71 15.62 0.53
C HIS A 551 13.29 15.85 1.94
N GLY A 552 14.41 15.17 2.18
CA GLY A 552 15.05 15.11 3.49
C GLY A 552 15.54 16.45 4.01
N VAL A 553 16.10 17.29 3.13
CA VAL A 553 16.60 18.63 3.49
C VAL A 553 15.46 19.53 3.97
N ALA A 554 14.35 19.58 3.23
CA ALA A 554 13.17 20.37 3.59
C ALA A 554 12.51 19.87 4.89
N ASN A 555 12.45 18.54 5.10
CA ASN A 555 11.93 17.97 6.35
C ASN A 555 12.78 18.38 7.56
N GLU A 556 14.10 18.30 7.44
CA GLU A 556 15.01 18.68 8.52
C GLU A 556 14.89 20.16 8.86
N ARG A 557 14.87 21.03 7.85
CA ARG A 557 14.68 22.47 8.03
C ARG A 557 13.37 22.77 8.75
N LEU A 558 12.26 22.21 8.28
CA LEU A 558 10.95 22.42 8.88
C LEU A 558 10.92 21.99 10.36
N MET A 559 11.46 20.81 10.70
CA MET A 559 11.46 20.36 12.09
C MET A 559 12.37 21.23 12.98
N ARG A 560 13.48 21.73 12.45
CA ARG A 560 14.36 22.67 13.16
C ARG A 560 13.61 23.95 13.53
N GLU A 561 12.90 24.54 12.58
CA GLU A 561 12.13 25.76 12.80
C GLU A 561 10.93 25.53 13.75
N ILE A 562 10.26 24.38 13.65
CA ILE A 562 9.22 24.00 14.64
C ILE A 562 9.83 23.82 16.03
N ALA A 563 11.00 23.19 16.14
CA ALA A 563 11.70 23.03 17.42
C ALA A 563 12.07 24.38 18.06
N GLU A 564 12.53 25.34 17.24
CA GLU A 564 12.80 26.72 17.67
C GLU A 564 11.51 27.42 18.13
N TRP A 565 10.40 27.24 17.41
CA TRP A 565 9.09 27.78 17.80
C TRP A 565 8.62 27.23 19.16
N ILE A 566 8.74 25.91 19.36
CA ILE A 566 8.38 25.23 20.62
C ILE A 566 9.24 25.75 21.78
N ALA A 567 10.55 25.90 21.56
CA ALA A 567 11.47 26.40 22.59
C ALA A 567 11.18 27.85 22.99
N ALA A 568 10.64 28.65 22.07
CA ALA A 568 10.33 30.05 22.30
C ALA A 568 8.98 30.29 23.00
N ARG A 569 8.08 29.28 23.05
CA ARG A 569 6.69 29.42 23.54
C ARG A 569 6.25 28.30 24.49
N PRO A 570 7.02 27.98 25.55
CA PRO A 570 6.68 26.89 26.47
C PRO A 570 5.31 27.08 27.15
N GLU A 571 4.87 28.32 27.37
CA GLU A 571 3.59 28.67 27.98
C GLU A 571 2.38 28.38 27.10
N GLU A 572 2.56 28.33 25.78
CA GLU A 572 1.49 28.01 24.83
C GLU A 572 1.28 26.49 24.68
N ILE A 573 2.22 25.68 25.19
CA ILE A 573 2.21 24.23 25.01
C ILE A 573 1.65 23.55 26.26
N LYS A 574 0.52 22.89 26.08
CA LYS A 574 -0.17 22.17 27.16
C LYS A 574 0.76 21.13 27.79
N ASN A 575 0.93 21.22 29.10
CA ASN A 575 1.81 20.34 29.88
C ASN A 575 3.26 20.31 29.37
N TYR A 576 3.80 21.46 28.95
CA TYR A 576 5.21 21.57 28.57
C TYR A 576 6.14 21.06 29.68
N ASP A 577 7.17 20.32 29.30
CA ASP A 577 8.17 19.73 30.18
C ASP A 577 9.56 20.24 29.77
N ALA A 578 10.14 21.12 30.60
CA ALA A 578 11.45 21.71 30.33
C ALA A 578 12.62 20.71 30.41
N SER A 579 12.38 19.47 30.85
CA SER A 579 13.39 18.40 30.87
C SER A 579 13.50 17.64 29.55
N LEU A 580 12.58 17.87 28.60
CA LEU A 580 12.55 17.22 27.30
C LEU A 580 13.00 18.19 26.20
N THR A 581 13.59 17.67 25.13
CA THR A 581 13.89 18.47 23.94
C THR A 581 12.60 18.96 23.26
N PRO A 582 12.64 20.06 22.48
CA PRO A 582 11.46 20.53 21.76
C PRO A 582 10.78 19.47 20.88
N LEU A 583 11.55 18.66 20.13
CA LEU A 583 10.98 17.65 19.23
C LEU A 583 10.36 16.46 19.98
N GLU A 584 10.82 16.13 21.18
CA GLU A 584 10.15 15.13 22.04
C GLU A 584 8.75 15.57 22.48
N GLN A 585 8.43 16.86 22.32
CA GLN A 585 7.16 17.47 22.70
C GLN A 585 6.32 17.88 21.49
N LEU A 586 6.76 17.53 20.26
CA LEU A 586 6.06 17.87 19.02
C LEU A 586 4.61 17.33 19.01
N ASP A 587 4.37 16.15 19.60
CA ASP A 587 3.04 15.56 19.72
C ASP A 587 2.07 16.31 20.66
N LYS A 588 2.55 17.33 21.39
CA LYS A 588 1.72 18.20 22.23
C LYS A 588 1.10 19.37 21.48
N LEU A 589 1.57 19.68 20.27
CA LEU A 589 1.00 20.75 19.46
C LEU A 589 -0.41 20.37 18.97
N THR A 590 -1.30 21.36 18.97
CA THR A 590 -2.64 21.24 18.36
C THR A 590 -2.57 21.43 16.84
N ASP A 591 -3.62 21.04 16.12
CA ASP A 591 -3.68 21.26 14.67
C ASP A 591 -3.62 22.77 14.31
N GLU A 592 -4.27 23.62 15.11
CA GLU A 592 -4.23 25.09 14.96
C GLU A 592 -2.80 25.63 15.14
N GLN A 593 -2.10 25.22 16.20
CA GLN A 593 -0.71 25.62 16.42
C GLN A 593 0.21 25.21 15.27
N ILE A 594 0.04 24.00 14.71
CA ILE A 594 0.85 23.55 13.57
C ILE A 594 0.58 24.42 12.33
N GLY A 595 -0.69 24.75 12.06
CA GLY A 595 -1.07 25.63 10.94
C GLY A 595 -0.56 27.07 11.10
N ASP A 596 -0.58 27.60 12.32
CA ASP A 596 -0.05 28.93 12.64
C ASP A 596 1.48 28.99 12.49
N ILE A 597 2.18 27.94 12.94
CA ILE A 597 3.62 27.82 12.71
C ILE A 597 3.91 27.87 11.22
N ALA A 598 3.24 27.02 10.43
CA ALA A 598 3.46 26.96 8.98
C ALA A 598 3.20 28.31 8.29
N SER A 599 2.11 29.00 8.67
CA SER A 599 1.80 30.34 8.17
C SER A 599 2.88 31.37 8.52
N SER A 600 3.39 31.35 9.76
CA SER A 600 4.42 32.29 10.21
C SER A 600 5.77 32.10 9.51
N LEU A 601 6.10 30.86 9.12
CA LEU A 601 7.33 30.52 8.40
C LEU A 601 7.22 30.83 6.90
N GLU A 602 6.00 30.95 6.37
CA GLU A 602 5.76 31.20 4.95
C GLU A 602 5.95 32.67 4.55
N GLU A 603 5.60 33.64 5.41
CA GLU A 603 5.74 35.07 5.08
C GLU A 603 7.17 35.47 4.64
N PRO A 604 8.25 35.05 5.33
CA PRO A 604 9.61 35.31 4.87
C PRO A 604 9.96 34.60 3.56
N ALA A 605 9.36 33.42 3.30
CA ALA A 605 9.63 32.59 2.12
C ALA A 605 8.92 33.10 0.85
N MET A 606 8.02 34.08 0.96
CA MET A 606 7.31 34.69 -0.17
C MET A 606 7.96 35.96 -0.72
N ARG A 607 9.19 36.29 -0.29
CA ARG A 607 9.90 37.46 -0.82
C ARG A 607 10.14 37.31 -2.32
N PRO A 608 9.77 38.30 -3.14
CA PRO A 608 10.06 38.25 -4.56
C PRO A 608 11.57 38.30 -4.79
N CYS A 609 12.00 37.63 -5.87
CA CYS A 609 13.12 38.10 -6.66
C CYS A 609 12.87 39.58 -7.05
#